data_AF-A0A530HA30-F1
#
_entry.id   AF-A0A530HA30-F1
#
_cell.length_a   1.000
_cell.length_b   1.000
_cell.length_c   1.000
_cell.angle_alpha   90.00
_cell.angle_beta   90.00
_cell.angle_gamma   90.00
#
_symmetry.space_group_name_H-M   'P 1'
#
loop_
_entity.id
_entity.type
_entity.pdbx_description
1 polymer ?
#
loop_
_entity_poly.entity_id
_entity_poly.type
_entity_poly.pdbx_seq_one_letter_code
_entity_poly.pdbx_strand_id
1 'polypeptide(L)'
;AYRLLAFDDDLFLSELTKRCRGRLGKMTLASKRHTYPLVTTWAHKFRAPSAALIGDAAIGMHPVTAHGFNIGLSSQKQLARGIMTACRDGRNVGDPDMLHIYERRLRLSAAPLYHATNILIGLYSRDHLAARLARHLGLRFAQHVPLVRHGISAELQR
;
A
#
# COMPACT_ATOMS: atom_id res chain seq x y z
N ALA A 1 -2.61 -3.80 -19.71
CA ALA A 1 -3.86 -4.08 -18.98
C ALA A 1 -5.07 -4.15 -19.91
N TYR A 2 -5.30 -3.14 -20.77
CA TYR A 2 -6.46 -3.07 -21.68
C TYR A 2 -6.69 -4.29 -22.58
N ARG A 3 -5.63 -4.99 -23.01
CA ARG A 3 -5.75 -6.20 -23.84
C ARG A 3 -6.53 -7.35 -23.19
N LEU A 4 -6.41 -7.57 -21.87
CA LEU A 4 -7.11 -8.67 -21.18
C LEU A 4 -8.59 -8.39 -20.97
N LEU A 5 -8.96 -7.12 -20.86
CA LEU A 5 -10.35 -6.69 -20.73
C LEU A 5 -11.13 -6.90 -22.02
N ALA A 6 -10.46 -6.81 -23.17
CA ALA A 6 -11.05 -7.01 -24.49
C ALA A 6 -11.24 -8.50 -24.83
N PHE A 7 -10.70 -9.43 -24.05
CA PHE A 7 -10.88 -10.86 -24.28
C PHE A 7 -12.28 -11.30 -23.86
N ASP A 8 -12.85 -12.23 -24.62
CA ASP A 8 -13.94 -13.07 -24.13
C ASP A 8 -13.48 -13.90 -22.90
N ASP A 9 -14.44 -14.54 -22.25
CA ASP A 9 -14.17 -15.26 -21.02
C ASP A 9 -13.23 -16.47 -21.24
N ASP A 10 -13.34 -17.18 -22.37
CA ASP A 10 -12.52 -18.35 -22.66
C ASP A 10 -11.05 -18.00 -22.92
N LEU A 11 -10.79 -16.97 -23.71
CA LEU A 11 -9.45 -16.45 -23.96
C LEU A 11 -8.84 -15.86 -22.70
N PHE A 12 -9.63 -15.15 -21.88
CA PHE A 12 -9.19 -14.63 -20.60
C PHE A 12 -8.77 -15.76 -19.65
N LEU A 13 -9.59 -16.80 -19.50
CA LEU A 13 -9.31 -17.93 -18.61
C LEU A 13 -8.10 -18.75 -19.08
N SER A 14 -7.96 -18.98 -20.39
CA SER A 14 -6.80 -19.64 -20.97
C SER A 14 -5.50 -18.87 -20.68
N GLU A 15 -5.52 -17.56 -20.87
CA GLU A 15 -4.39 -16.68 -20.58
C GLU A 15 -4.07 -16.64 -19.06
N LEU A 16 -5.08 -16.63 -18.20
CA LEU A 16 -4.90 -16.68 -16.75
C LEU A 16 -4.25 -18.01 -16.31
N THR A 17 -4.75 -19.15 -16.80
CA THR A 17 -4.17 -20.47 -16.53
C THR A 17 -2.72 -20.56 -17.00
N LYS A 18 -2.40 -20.01 -18.18
CA LYS A 18 -1.02 -19.93 -18.69
C LYS A 18 -0.12 -19.09 -17.78
N ARG A 19 -0.59 -17.92 -17.30
CA ARG A 19 0.18 -17.05 -16.39
C ARG A 19 0.44 -17.71 -15.04
N CYS A 20 -0.51 -18.49 -14.52
CA CYS A 20 -0.33 -19.32 -13.34
C CYS A 20 0.49 -20.59 -13.61
N ARG A 21 0.92 -20.84 -14.85
CA ARG A 21 1.66 -22.03 -15.30
C ARG A 21 0.95 -23.34 -14.94
N GLY A 22 -0.39 -23.35 -14.94
CA GLY A 22 -1.19 -24.51 -14.55
C GLY A 22 -1.07 -24.94 -13.08
N ARG A 23 -0.33 -24.21 -12.22
CA ARG A 23 -0.07 -24.59 -10.82
C ARG A 23 -1.33 -24.68 -9.96
N LEU A 24 -2.41 -24.03 -10.39
CA LEU A 24 -3.69 -23.97 -9.70
C LEU A 24 -4.80 -24.65 -10.51
N GLY A 25 -4.45 -25.45 -11.52
CA GLY A 25 -5.40 -26.12 -12.41
C GLY A 25 -6.06 -25.20 -13.45
N LYS A 26 -7.14 -25.70 -14.06
CA LYS A 26 -7.96 -24.96 -15.03
C LYS A 26 -8.75 -23.87 -14.31
N MET A 27 -8.61 -22.62 -14.76
CA MET A 27 -9.27 -21.47 -14.16
C MET A 27 -10.73 -21.41 -14.62
N THR A 28 -11.62 -20.98 -13.73
CA THR A 28 -13.03 -20.72 -14.01
C THR A 28 -13.45 -19.37 -13.41
N LEU A 29 -14.47 -18.74 -13.99
CA LEU A 29 -15.02 -17.48 -13.46
C LEU A 29 -16.06 -17.79 -12.39
N ALA A 30 -15.88 -17.23 -11.19
CA ALA A 30 -16.88 -17.27 -10.12
C ALA A 30 -17.81 -16.04 -10.14
N SER A 31 -17.45 -14.97 -10.85
CA SER A 31 -18.20 -13.73 -10.93
C SER A 31 -17.80 -12.91 -12.17
N LYS A 32 -18.49 -11.78 -12.38
CA LYS A 32 -18.15 -10.82 -13.43
C LYS A 32 -16.76 -10.22 -13.20
N ARG A 33 -16.05 -9.96 -14.30
CA ARG A 33 -14.72 -9.31 -14.28
C ARG A 33 -14.88 -7.81 -14.00
N HIS A 34 -14.12 -7.29 -13.04
CA HIS A 34 -14.09 -5.87 -12.70
C HIS A 34 -12.66 -5.33 -12.77
N THR A 35 -12.52 -4.05 -13.12
CA THR A 35 -11.22 -3.38 -13.13
C THR A 35 -11.27 -2.01 -12.48
N TYR A 36 -10.25 -1.75 -11.68
CA TYR A 36 -10.05 -0.49 -10.97
C TYR A 36 -8.65 0.04 -11.30
N PRO A 37 -8.50 1.34 -11.57
CA PRO A 37 -7.18 1.92 -11.73
C PRO A 37 -6.41 1.80 -10.42
N LEU A 38 -5.17 1.30 -10.49
CA LEU A 38 -4.28 1.24 -9.34
C LEU A 38 -3.61 2.60 -9.18
N VAL A 39 -4.10 3.40 -8.24
CA VAL A 39 -3.57 4.72 -7.93
C VAL A 39 -2.90 4.67 -6.56
N THR A 40 -1.69 5.22 -6.48
CA THR A 40 -1.04 5.49 -5.21
C THR A 40 -1.02 6.99 -4.98
N THR A 41 -1.24 7.41 -3.75
CA THR A 41 -1.33 8.81 -3.36
C THR A 41 -0.44 9.04 -2.15
N TRP A 42 0.35 10.10 -2.20
CA TRP A 42 1.03 10.66 -1.04
C TRP A 42 0.79 12.16 -1.05
N ALA A 43 -0.02 12.66 -0.12
CA ALA A 43 -0.39 14.06 -0.12
C ALA A 43 0.82 14.97 0.08
N HIS A 44 0.88 16.08 -0.66
CA HIS A 44 1.89 17.12 -0.45
C HIS A 44 1.69 17.84 0.88
N LYS A 45 0.43 18.06 1.26
CA LYS A 45 0.01 18.62 2.54
C LYS A 45 -1.07 17.74 3.14
N PHE A 46 -0.90 17.35 4.39
CA PHE A 46 -1.89 16.56 5.15
C PHE A 46 -2.85 17.44 5.96
N ARG A 47 -2.58 18.75 6.00
CA ARG A 47 -3.39 19.73 6.71
C ARG A 47 -3.41 21.08 5.98
N ALA A 48 -4.44 21.85 6.28
CA ALA A 48 -4.57 23.27 5.97
C ALA A 48 -5.20 23.98 7.20
N PRO A 49 -5.33 25.32 7.22
CA PRO A 49 -6.01 26.00 8.32
C PRO A 49 -7.41 25.40 8.55
N SER A 50 -7.66 24.90 9.76
CA SER A 50 -8.91 24.24 10.15
C SER A 50 -9.33 23.03 9.28
N ALA A 51 -8.40 22.37 8.60
CA ALA A 51 -8.69 21.20 7.77
C ALA A 51 -7.59 20.14 7.84
N ALA A 52 -7.99 18.86 7.83
CA ALA A 52 -7.09 17.71 7.78
C ALA A 52 -7.49 16.77 6.63
N LEU A 53 -6.49 16.18 5.99
CA LEU A 53 -6.68 15.15 4.97
C LEU A 53 -6.49 13.78 5.61
N ILE A 54 -7.41 12.86 5.37
CA ILE A 54 -7.44 11.53 6.01
C ILE A 54 -7.67 10.41 4.97
N GLY A 55 -7.42 9.16 5.36
CA GLY A 55 -7.69 8.00 4.51
C GLY A 55 -6.87 7.98 3.21
N ASP A 56 -7.44 7.40 2.16
CA ASP A 56 -6.76 7.23 0.86
C ASP A 56 -6.48 8.56 0.14
N ALA A 57 -7.23 9.62 0.48
CA ALA A 57 -6.94 10.97 -0.01
C ALA A 57 -5.61 11.49 0.54
N ALA A 58 -5.25 11.10 1.77
CA ALA A 58 -3.97 11.43 2.38
C ALA A 58 -2.86 10.45 1.94
N ILE A 59 -3.13 9.14 2.05
CA ILE A 59 -2.18 8.07 1.73
C ILE A 59 -2.92 6.93 1.03
N GLY A 60 -2.87 6.93 -0.29
CA GLY A 60 -3.34 5.83 -1.14
C GLY A 60 -2.20 4.84 -1.38
N MET A 61 -2.30 3.62 -0.86
CA MET A 61 -1.27 2.60 -1.05
C MET A 61 -1.57 1.69 -2.24
N HIS A 62 -0.52 1.15 -2.84
CA HIS A 62 -0.70 0.09 -3.82
C HIS A 62 -1.33 -1.14 -3.14
N PRO A 63 -2.35 -1.79 -3.74
CA PRO A 63 -3.14 -2.80 -3.04
C PRO A 63 -2.40 -4.12 -2.77
N VAL A 64 -1.17 -4.27 -3.28
CA VAL A 64 -0.34 -5.48 -3.08
C VAL A 64 -0.14 -5.82 -1.61
N THR A 65 -0.07 -4.83 -0.72
CA THR A 65 0.14 -5.08 0.70
C THR A 65 -1.16 -5.24 1.48
N ALA A 66 -2.34 -4.94 0.91
CA ALA A 66 -3.61 -4.90 1.65
C ALA A 66 -3.59 -4.03 2.95
N HIS A 67 -2.63 -3.11 3.09
CA HIS A 67 -2.46 -2.29 4.29
C HIS A 67 -3.05 -0.87 4.18
N GLY A 68 -3.46 -0.44 2.99
CA GLY A 68 -3.99 0.92 2.76
C GLY A 68 -5.17 1.26 3.68
N PHE A 69 -6.14 0.35 3.76
CA PHE A 69 -7.30 0.49 4.65
C PHE A 69 -6.89 0.69 6.12
N ASN A 70 -5.93 -0.10 6.61
CA ASN A 70 -5.47 -0.02 8.01
C ASN A 70 -4.75 1.30 8.30
N ILE A 71 -3.96 1.82 7.34
CA ILE A 71 -3.36 3.16 7.45
C ILE A 71 -4.45 4.22 7.51
N GLY A 72 -5.47 4.11 6.66
CA GLY A 72 -6.63 4.99 6.64
C GLY A 72 -7.35 5.03 8.00
N LEU A 73 -7.68 3.87 8.57
CA LEU A 73 -8.30 3.76 9.89
C LEU A 73 -7.39 4.33 11.00
N SER A 74 -6.09 4.04 10.96
CA SER A 74 -5.13 4.59 11.90
C SER A 74 -5.10 6.12 11.84
N SER A 75 -5.14 6.70 10.64
CA SER A 75 -5.18 8.15 10.44
C SER A 75 -6.44 8.77 11.07
N GLN A 76 -7.61 8.15 10.87
CA GLN A 76 -8.87 8.60 11.45
C GLN A 76 -8.84 8.56 12.98
N LYS A 77 -8.34 7.45 13.54
CA LYS A 77 -8.18 7.28 15.00
C LYS A 77 -7.25 8.32 15.62
N GLN A 78 -6.13 8.64 14.95
CA GLN A 78 -5.19 9.65 15.42
C GLN A 78 -5.80 11.05 15.42
N LEU A 79 -6.50 11.42 14.34
CA LEU A 79 -7.17 12.72 14.25
C LEU A 79 -8.28 12.85 15.30
N ALA A 80 -9.14 11.83 15.41
CA ALA A 80 -10.24 11.80 16.38
C ALA A 80 -9.75 11.98 17.82
N ARG A 81 -8.62 11.35 18.19
CA ARG A 81 -8.00 11.53 19.52
C ARG A 81 -7.56 12.96 19.80
N GLY A 82 -6.99 13.63 18.80
CA GLY A 82 -6.59 15.03 18.96
C GLY A 82 -7.82 15.94 19.07
N ILE A 83 -8.87 15.70 18.27
CA ILE A 83 -10.13 16.45 18.32
C ILE A 83 -10.79 16.29 19.70
N MET A 84 -10.92 15.05 20.20
CA MET A 84 -11.49 14.80 21.53
C MET A 84 -10.70 15.49 22.64
N THR A 85 -9.37 15.48 22.57
CA THR A 85 -8.50 16.21 23.51
C THR A 85 -8.74 17.71 23.43
N ALA A 86 -8.80 18.29 22.23
CA ALA A 86 -9.07 19.71 22.05
C ALA A 86 -10.43 20.12 22.62
N CYS A 87 -11.49 19.35 22.32
CA CYS A 87 -12.82 19.59 22.87
C CYS A 87 -12.84 19.53 24.40
N ARG A 88 -12.23 18.50 25.00
CA ARG A 88 -12.16 18.34 26.46
C ARG A 88 -11.43 19.51 27.13
N ASP A 89 -10.37 19.99 26.50
CA ASP A 89 -9.52 21.06 27.04
C ASP A 89 -10.06 22.47 26.67
N GLY A 90 -11.21 22.58 26.01
CA GLY A 90 -11.79 23.86 25.56
C GLY A 90 -10.99 24.57 24.46
N ARG A 91 -10.12 23.83 23.75
CA ARG A 91 -9.28 24.34 22.66
C ARG A 91 -9.96 24.21 21.31
N ASN A 92 -9.51 25.03 20.35
CA ASN A 92 -10.00 24.97 18.97
C ASN A 92 -9.60 23.63 18.31
N VAL A 93 -10.55 22.93 17.69
CA VAL A 93 -10.30 21.68 16.95
C VAL A 93 -9.52 21.90 15.64
N GLY A 94 -9.54 23.12 15.11
CA GLY A 94 -8.74 23.56 13.98
C GLY A 94 -7.37 24.12 14.37
N ASP A 95 -6.96 23.92 15.64
CA ASP A 95 -5.68 24.40 16.15
C ASP A 95 -4.49 23.93 15.28
N PRO A 96 -3.64 24.86 14.78
CA PRO A 96 -2.54 24.53 13.90
C PRO A 96 -1.53 23.54 14.49
N ASP A 97 -1.31 23.58 15.81
CA ASP A 97 -0.35 22.71 16.48
C ASP A 97 -0.89 21.28 16.62
N MET A 98 -2.18 21.14 16.97
CA MET A 98 -2.86 19.84 16.96
C MET A 98 -2.80 19.20 15.56
N LEU A 99 -3.13 19.96 14.51
CA LEU A 99 -3.11 19.46 13.14
C LEU A 99 -1.68 19.17 12.66
N HIS A 100 -0.68 19.92 13.14
CA HIS A 100 0.73 19.66 12.86
C HIS A 100 1.21 18.36 13.49
N ILE A 101 0.85 18.11 14.75
CA ILE A 101 1.16 16.87 15.46
C ILE A 101 0.51 15.68 14.74
N TYR A 102 -0.75 15.83 14.32
CA TYR A 102 -1.44 14.82 13.51
C TYR A 102 -0.68 14.47 12.22
N GLU A 103 -0.34 15.47 11.40
CA GLU A 103 0.41 15.25 10.16
C GLU A 103 1.74 14.54 10.42
N ARG A 104 2.51 15.03 11.40
CA ARG A 104 3.83 14.47 11.70
C ARG A 104 3.73 13.00 12.11
N ARG A 105 2.77 12.65 12.97
CA ARG A 105 2.58 11.26 13.41
C ARG A 105 2.12 10.36 12.27
N LEU A 106 1.17 10.81 11.46
CA LEU A 106 0.71 10.04 10.31
C LEU A 106 1.86 9.77 9.33
N ARG A 107 2.61 10.80 8.94
CA ARG A 107 3.75 10.66 8.01
C ARG A 107 4.81 9.72 8.55
N LEU A 108 5.19 9.85 9.82
CA LEU A 108 6.19 8.97 10.44
C LEU A 108 5.72 7.51 10.50
N SER A 109 4.44 7.29 10.81
CA SER A 109 3.88 5.94 10.91
C SER A 109 3.72 5.24 9.55
N ALA A 110 3.41 5.99 8.49
CA ALA A 110 3.07 5.43 7.18
C ALA A 110 4.24 5.42 6.17
N ALA A 111 5.19 6.36 6.28
CA ALA A 111 6.29 6.51 5.33
C ALA A 111 7.12 5.23 5.13
N PRO A 112 7.54 4.48 6.18
CA PRO A 112 8.36 3.29 5.99
C PRO A 112 7.68 2.25 5.09
N LEU A 113 6.43 1.92 5.39
CA LEU A 113 5.66 0.92 4.64
C LEU A 113 5.31 1.42 3.23
N TYR A 114 4.93 2.69 3.09
CA TYR A 114 4.59 3.30 1.80
C TYR A 114 5.79 3.28 0.84
N HIS A 115 6.96 3.74 1.30
CA HIS A 115 8.16 3.80 0.46
C HIS A 115 8.70 2.40 0.16
N ALA A 116 8.73 1.49 1.14
CA ALA A 116 9.13 0.10 0.91
C ALA A 116 8.25 -0.56 -0.17
N THR A 117 6.93 -0.38 -0.08
CA THR A 117 5.96 -0.91 -1.05
C THR A 117 6.24 -0.35 -2.45
N ASN A 118 6.38 0.97 -2.60
CA ASN A 118 6.62 1.60 -3.89
C ASN A 118 7.98 1.23 -4.51
N ILE A 119 9.02 1.09 -3.70
CA ILE A 119 10.33 0.60 -4.16
C ILE A 119 10.19 -0.83 -4.68
N LEU A 120 9.51 -1.70 -3.93
CA LEU A 120 9.30 -3.09 -4.34
C LEU A 120 8.52 -3.17 -5.65
N ILE A 121 7.44 -2.40 -5.80
CA ILE A 121 6.67 -2.35 -7.04
C ILE A 121 7.50 -1.82 -8.19
N GLY A 122 8.25 -0.73 -8.00
CA GLY A 122 9.11 -0.16 -9.03
C GLY A 122 10.20 -1.14 -9.49
N LEU A 123 10.73 -1.95 -8.56
CA LEU A 123 11.75 -2.95 -8.82
C LEU A 123 11.21 -4.14 -9.62
N TYR A 124 9.96 -4.54 -9.39
CA TYR A 124 9.33 -5.69 -10.06
C TYR A 124 8.52 -5.33 -11.30
N SER A 125 8.12 -4.07 -11.47
CA SER A 125 7.31 -3.61 -12.62
C SER A 125 8.14 -3.08 -13.79
N ARG A 126 9.45 -2.85 -13.60
CA ARG A 126 10.35 -2.30 -14.62
C ARG A 126 11.39 -3.34 -15.07
N ASP A 127 11.47 -3.58 -16.38
CA ASP A 127 12.39 -4.55 -16.99
C ASP A 127 13.66 -3.93 -17.60
N HIS A 128 14.29 -3.02 -16.86
CA HIS A 128 15.60 -2.47 -17.21
C HIS A 128 16.71 -3.18 -16.43
N LEU A 129 17.93 -3.17 -16.99
CA LEU A 129 19.07 -3.94 -16.50
C LEU A 129 19.42 -3.63 -15.03
N ALA A 130 19.30 -2.38 -14.60
CA ALA A 130 19.50 -1.96 -13.21
C ALA A 130 18.49 -2.60 -12.23
N ALA A 131 17.20 -2.62 -12.57
CA ALA A 131 16.19 -3.29 -11.73
C ALA A 131 16.40 -4.81 -11.67
N ARG A 132 16.85 -5.45 -12.75
CA ARG A 132 17.19 -6.88 -12.74
C ARG A 132 18.37 -7.18 -11.82
N LEU A 133 19.43 -6.38 -11.88
CA LEU A 133 20.60 -6.50 -11.00
C LEU A 133 20.22 -6.24 -9.53
N ALA A 134 19.46 -5.18 -9.26
CA ALA A 134 18.97 -4.86 -7.92
C ALA A 134 18.10 -5.99 -7.34
N ARG A 135 17.20 -6.61 -8.12
CA ARG A 135 16.44 -7.80 -7.69
C ARG A 135 17.36 -8.95 -7.30
N HIS A 136 18.36 -9.24 -8.14
CA HIS A 136 19.26 -10.37 -7.93
C HIS A 136 20.17 -10.18 -6.72
N LEU A 137 20.73 -8.98 -6.55
CA LEU A 137 21.58 -8.63 -5.41
C LEU A 137 20.76 -8.53 -4.13
N GLY A 138 19.57 -7.93 -4.18
CA GLY A 138 18.66 -7.83 -3.04
C GLY A 138 18.21 -9.20 -2.51
N LEU A 139 17.82 -10.12 -3.41
CA LEU A 139 17.45 -11.49 -3.03
C LEU A 139 18.65 -12.26 -2.45
N ARG A 140 19.84 -12.13 -3.03
CA ARG A 140 21.06 -12.76 -2.50
C ARG A 140 21.42 -12.22 -1.12
N PHE A 141 21.33 -10.91 -0.93
CA PHE A 141 21.58 -10.27 0.36
C PHE A 141 20.56 -10.71 1.41
N ALA A 142 19.26 -10.72 1.07
CA ALA A 142 18.21 -11.19 1.96
C ALA A 142 18.38 -12.66 2.38
N GLN A 143 18.94 -13.51 1.51
CA GLN A 143 19.27 -14.91 1.84
C GLN A 143 20.48 -15.05 2.77
N HIS A 144 21.42 -14.10 2.75
CA HIS A 144 22.67 -14.16 3.52
C HIS A 144 22.63 -13.36 4.82
N VAL A 145 21.60 -12.53 5.03
CA VAL A 145 21.39 -11.83 6.29
C VAL A 145 20.44 -12.66 7.17
N PRO A 146 20.96 -13.38 8.18
CA PRO A 146 20.14 -14.24 9.03
C PRO A 146 19.02 -13.46 9.73
N LEU A 147 19.22 -12.18 10.05
CA LEU A 147 18.21 -11.34 10.70
C LEU A 147 16.92 -11.17 9.86
N VAL A 148 17.06 -11.07 8.54
CA VAL A 148 15.92 -10.94 7.60
C VAL A 148 15.18 -12.26 7.46
N ARG A 149 15.93 -13.37 7.37
CA ARG A 149 15.35 -14.72 7.29
C ARG A 149 14.56 -15.09 8.54
N HIS A 150 15.11 -14.81 9.73
CA HIS A 150 14.41 -15.08 10.99
C HIS A 150 13.19 -14.17 11.19
N GLY A 151 13.26 -12.90 10.75
CA GLY A 151 12.12 -11.99 10.78
C GLY A 151 10.95 -12.47 9.91
N ILE A 152 11.21 -12.87 8.66
CA ILE A 152 10.19 -13.38 7.74
C ILE A 152 9.59 -14.70 8.25
N SER A 153 10.41 -15.61 8.78
CA SER A 153 9.92 -16.87 9.36
C SER A 153 9.03 -16.64 10.58
N ALA A 154 9.36 -15.68 11.45
CA ALA A 154 8.55 -15.34 12.61
C ALA A 154 7.21 -14.66 12.23
N GLU A 155 7.19 -13.90 11.13
CA GLU A 155 5.98 -13.24 10.62
C GLU A 155 5.01 -14.21 9.95
N LEU A 156 5.51 -15.26 9.28
CA LEU A 156 4.69 -16.28 8.61
C LEU A 156 4.17 -17.39 9.55
N GLN A 157 4.74 -17.52 10.76
CA GLN A 157 4.29 -18.47 11.78
C GLN A 157 3.30 -17.87 12.79
N ARG A 158 2.90 -16.61 12.60
CA ARG A 158 1.82 -15.94 13.33
C ARG A 158 0.56 -15.89 12.50
#